data_AF-A0A3D5RZH2-F1
#
_entry.id   AF-A0A3D5RZH2-F1
#
_cell.length_a   1.000
_cell.length_b   1.000
_cell.length_c   1.000
_cell.angle_alpha   90.00
_cell.angle_beta   90.00
_cell.angle_gamma   90.00
#
_symmetry.space_group_name_H-M   'P 1'
#
loop_
_entity.id
_entity.type
_entity.pdbx_description
1 polymer ?
#
loop_
_entity_poly.entity_id
_entity_poly.type
_entity_poly.pdbx_seq_one_letter_code
_entity_poly.pdbx_strand_id
1 'polypeptide(L)'
;IKGAKSVLDVWPNLEAFIHGAVAFQPYRHLFKSLIPSDQMRYMETYNASEGFFGIQDQTDSTEMLLMLDYGIYYEFIPADQWDEENPKTIGLEDVQVGKNYAIVITTNSGLWRYKIGDTVRFTSVNPYRIKISGRTKHFINAFGEELIIENAEEAISLACERTSAEMENFTAGPKYLDAGTKGCHEWIIEFNREPDDLDRFKQILDEKLREINSDYDAKRHKDLALVAPIVHNVPKGTFYNWMKSRGKLGGQNKVPRLSNNREYLDSLIGVFV
;
A
#
# COMPACT_ATOMS: atom_id res chain seq x y z
N ILE A 1 -9.34 -29.51 11.12
CA ILE A 1 -10.44 -30.17 10.39
C ILE A 1 -9.83 -30.81 9.15
N LYS A 2 -9.75 -32.14 9.07
CA LYS A 2 -9.09 -32.82 7.93
C LYS A 2 -10.09 -32.94 6.77
N GLY A 3 -9.69 -32.53 5.57
CA GLY A 3 -10.44 -32.76 4.33
C GLY A 3 -11.37 -31.64 3.86
N ALA A 4 -11.45 -30.51 4.57
CA ALA A 4 -12.15 -29.32 4.08
C ALA A 4 -11.42 -28.72 2.87
N LYS A 5 -12.18 -28.41 1.81
CA LYS A 5 -11.71 -27.81 0.56
C LYS A 5 -11.90 -26.28 0.56
N SER A 6 -12.89 -25.79 1.31
CA SER A 6 -13.15 -24.37 1.50
C SER A 6 -13.45 -24.06 2.97
N VAL A 7 -13.42 -22.77 3.32
CA VAL A 7 -13.82 -22.30 4.65
C VAL A 7 -15.31 -22.58 4.91
N LEU A 8 -16.13 -22.63 3.87
CA LEU A 8 -17.58 -22.87 3.96
C LEU A 8 -17.92 -24.32 4.34
N ASP A 9 -17.01 -25.27 4.10
CA ASP A 9 -17.18 -26.66 4.57
C ASP A 9 -17.17 -26.75 6.11
N VAL A 10 -16.59 -25.74 6.77
CA VAL A 10 -16.49 -25.63 8.22
C VAL A 10 -17.53 -24.67 8.78
N TRP A 11 -17.71 -23.52 8.12
CA TRP A 11 -18.67 -22.48 8.50
C TRP A 11 -19.63 -22.19 7.33
N PRO A 12 -20.69 -22.99 7.17
CA PRO A 12 -21.60 -22.86 6.02
C PRO A 12 -22.33 -21.51 5.94
N ASN A 13 -22.48 -20.82 7.08
CA ASN A 13 -23.20 -19.55 7.18
C ASN A 13 -22.26 -18.33 7.27
N LEU A 14 -20.99 -18.48 6.87
CA LEU A 14 -20.05 -17.35 6.85
C LEU A 14 -20.45 -16.38 5.74
N GLU A 15 -20.83 -15.16 6.12
CA GLU A 15 -21.33 -14.14 5.18
C GLU A 15 -20.61 -12.78 5.28
N ALA A 16 -19.76 -12.57 6.29
CA ALA A 16 -19.08 -11.30 6.49
C ALA A 16 -17.65 -11.47 7.01
N PHE A 17 -16.73 -10.65 6.49
CA PHE A 17 -15.36 -10.51 6.95
C PHE A 17 -15.01 -9.03 7.03
N ILE A 18 -14.79 -8.55 8.25
CA ILE A 18 -14.41 -7.15 8.52
C ILE A 18 -12.90 -7.09 8.69
N HIS A 19 -12.24 -6.22 7.93
CA HIS A 19 -10.79 -6.08 7.94
C HIS A 19 -10.35 -4.63 8.15
N GLY A 20 -9.11 -4.46 8.61
CA GLY A 20 -8.45 -3.16 8.75
C GLY A 20 -6.93 -3.31 8.71
N ALA A 21 -6.23 -2.18 8.65
CA ALA A 21 -4.76 -2.08 8.73
C ALA A 21 -3.93 -2.76 7.61
N VAL A 22 -4.56 -3.37 6.60
CA VAL A 22 -3.92 -3.97 5.42
C VAL A 22 -4.79 -3.66 4.21
N ALA A 23 -4.17 -3.22 3.11
CA ALA A 23 -4.85 -3.13 1.83
C ALA A 23 -5.33 -4.52 1.41
N PHE A 24 -6.65 -4.70 1.38
CA PHE A 24 -7.25 -6.01 1.12
C PHE A 24 -7.26 -6.38 -0.37
N GLN A 25 -7.13 -5.38 -1.26
CA GLN A 25 -7.26 -5.58 -2.71
C GLN A 25 -6.35 -6.68 -3.27
N PRO A 26 -5.04 -6.77 -2.94
CA PRO A 26 -4.17 -7.82 -3.45
C PRO A 26 -4.60 -9.23 -3.03
N TYR A 27 -5.24 -9.36 -1.85
CA TYR A 27 -5.67 -10.64 -1.29
C TYR A 27 -7.09 -11.03 -1.71
N ARG A 28 -7.82 -10.15 -2.40
CA ARG A 28 -9.23 -10.38 -2.75
C ARG A 28 -9.44 -11.66 -3.56
N HIS A 29 -8.55 -11.98 -4.50
CA HIS A 29 -8.65 -13.21 -5.29
C HIS A 29 -8.43 -14.46 -4.43
N LEU A 30 -7.43 -14.43 -3.54
CA LEU A 30 -7.17 -15.51 -2.59
C LEU A 30 -8.36 -15.73 -1.65
N PHE A 31 -8.96 -14.67 -1.12
CA PHE A 31 -10.13 -14.82 -0.23
C PHE A 31 -11.36 -15.34 -0.97
N LYS A 32 -11.55 -14.97 -2.25
CA LYS A 32 -12.59 -15.55 -3.10
C LYS A 32 -12.38 -17.04 -3.37
N SER A 33 -11.14 -17.51 -3.49
CA SER A 33 -10.88 -18.94 -3.68
C SER A 33 -11.07 -19.75 -2.39
N LEU A 34 -10.74 -19.16 -1.24
CA LEU A 34 -10.93 -19.78 0.08
C LEU A 34 -12.39 -19.79 0.55
N ILE A 35 -13.14 -18.74 0.21
CA ILE A 35 -14.56 -18.55 0.56
C ILE A 35 -15.34 -18.32 -0.75
N PRO A 36 -15.62 -19.40 -1.52
CA PRO A 36 -16.27 -19.29 -2.82
C PRO A 36 -17.78 -19.08 -2.67
N SER A 37 -18.18 -17.91 -2.14
CA SER A 37 -19.57 -17.51 -1.98
C SER A 37 -19.79 -16.07 -2.44
N ASP A 38 -20.78 -15.88 -3.31
CA ASP A 38 -21.23 -14.55 -3.75
C ASP A 38 -21.99 -13.79 -2.65
N GLN A 39 -22.38 -14.46 -1.57
CA GLN A 39 -22.99 -13.83 -0.40
C GLN A 39 -21.95 -13.24 0.55
N MET A 40 -20.66 -13.53 0.34
CA MET A 40 -19.59 -13.09 1.21
C MET A 40 -19.34 -11.60 1.07
N ARG A 41 -19.41 -10.87 2.19
CA ARG A 41 -19.14 -9.42 2.26
C ARG A 41 -17.77 -9.18 2.88
N TYR A 42 -16.95 -8.40 2.18
CA TYR A 42 -15.67 -7.91 2.70
C TYR A 42 -15.84 -6.43 3.00
N MET A 43 -15.75 -6.07 4.28
CA MET A 43 -15.99 -4.71 4.76
C MET A 43 -14.74 -4.17 5.43
N GLU A 44 -14.43 -2.91 5.12
CA GLU A 44 -13.23 -2.25 5.63
C GLU A 44 -13.56 -1.33 6.81
N THR A 45 -12.67 -1.35 7.81
CA THR A 45 -12.64 -0.41 8.92
C THR A 45 -11.26 0.21 9.02
N TYR A 46 -11.22 1.51 9.30
CA TYR A 46 -9.99 2.23 9.58
C TYR A 46 -9.89 2.52 11.08
N ASN A 47 -9.06 1.76 11.78
CA ASN A 47 -8.78 1.92 13.20
C ASN A 47 -7.30 1.67 13.51
N ALA A 48 -6.82 2.29 14.59
CA ALA A 48 -5.50 2.08 15.15
C ALA A 48 -5.57 2.12 16.68
N SER A 49 -4.43 1.97 17.36
CA SER A 49 -4.38 2.08 18.83
C SER A 49 -4.77 3.47 19.32
N GLU A 50 -4.60 4.47 18.46
CA GLU A 50 -4.85 5.88 18.71
C GLU A 50 -6.32 6.29 18.56
N GLY A 51 -7.15 5.47 17.88
CA GLY A 51 -8.54 5.80 17.64
C GLY A 51 -9.21 4.95 16.55
N PHE A 52 -10.49 5.23 16.34
CA PHE A 52 -11.32 4.61 15.32
C PHE A 52 -11.81 5.69 14.37
N PHE A 53 -11.38 5.64 13.11
CA PHE A 53 -11.42 6.80 12.21
C PHE A 53 -12.41 6.64 11.06
N GLY A 54 -12.66 5.42 10.58
CA GLY A 54 -13.52 5.23 9.42
C GLY A 54 -14.20 3.87 9.35
N ILE A 55 -15.40 3.85 8.77
CA ILE A 55 -16.21 2.65 8.59
C ILE A 55 -16.72 2.60 7.15
N GLN A 56 -16.57 1.46 6.48
CA GLN A 56 -17.31 1.20 5.27
C GLN A 56 -18.78 0.91 5.62
N ASP A 57 -19.66 1.88 5.38
CA ASP A 57 -21.11 1.81 5.63
C ASP A 57 -21.91 1.28 4.43
N GLN A 58 -21.27 1.20 3.26
CA GLN A 58 -21.90 0.81 1.99
C GLN A 58 -21.31 -0.49 1.43
N THR A 59 -22.18 -1.42 1.04
CA THR A 59 -21.77 -2.77 0.62
C THR A 59 -21.32 -2.85 -0.84
N ASP A 60 -21.69 -1.85 -1.64
CA ASP A 60 -21.35 -1.67 -3.05
C ASP A 60 -20.22 -0.64 -3.27
N SER A 61 -19.64 -0.11 -2.18
CA SER A 61 -18.52 0.82 -2.22
C SER A 61 -17.27 0.23 -1.56
N THR A 62 -16.12 0.79 -1.90
CA THR A 62 -14.82 0.50 -1.24
C THR A 62 -14.33 1.71 -0.43
N GLU A 63 -15.22 2.69 -0.23
CA GLU A 63 -14.93 3.93 0.48
C GLU A 63 -15.42 3.82 1.91
N MET A 64 -14.71 4.46 2.83
CA MET A 64 -15.09 4.54 4.23
C MET A 64 -15.63 5.93 4.55
N LEU A 65 -16.73 5.97 5.31
CA LEU A 65 -17.20 7.18 5.96
C LEU A 65 -16.20 7.58 7.06
N LEU A 66 -15.76 8.83 7.07
CA LEU A 66 -14.90 9.37 8.14
C LEU A 66 -15.74 9.64 9.39
N MET A 67 -15.33 9.10 10.54
CA MET A 67 -16.04 9.21 11.82
C MET A 67 -15.68 10.53 12.52
N LEU A 68 -16.55 11.53 12.37
CA LEU A 68 -16.35 12.88 12.91
C LEU A 68 -16.88 13.07 14.34
N ASP A 69 -17.72 12.16 14.81
CA ASP A 69 -18.43 12.23 16.09
C ASP A 69 -17.80 11.33 17.18
N TYR A 70 -16.61 10.78 16.91
CA TYR A 70 -15.92 9.84 17.81
C TYR A 70 -14.95 10.50 18.81
N GLY A 71 -15.06 11.82 19.00
CA GLY A 71 -14.16 12.57 19.90
C GLY A 71 -12.73 12.70 19.38
N ILE A 72 -12.59 12.72 18.05
CA ILE A 72 -11.32 12.89 17.34
C ILE A 72 -11.45 14.13 16.46
N TYR A 73 -10.55 15.08 16.65
CA TYR A 73 -10.36 16.20 15.75
C TYR A 73 -9.27 15.87 14.73
N TYR A 74 -9.52 16.19 13.46
CA TYR A 74 -8.65 15.86 12.33
C TYR A 74 -8.03 17.12 11.74
N GLU A 75 -6.74 17.04 11.46
CA GLU A 75 -6.06 17.95 10.55
C GLU A 75 -5.38 17.13 9.44
N PHE A 76 -5.21 17.75 8.27
CA PHE A 76 -4.69 17.09 7.09
C PHE A 76 -3.43 17.80 6.60
N ILE A 77 -2.34 17.07 6.41
CA ILE A 77 -1.11 17.61 5.83
C ILE A 77 -1.12 17.30 4.32
N PRO A 78 -1.14 18.32 3.44
CA PRO A 78 -0.98 18.14 2.00
C PRO A 78 0.33 17.46 1.63
N ALA A 79 0.37 16.76 0.48
CA ALA A 79 1.55 15.99 0.04
C ALA A 79 2.85 16.81 -0.04
N ASP A 80 2.76 18.05 -0.54
CA ASP A 80 3.87 18.99 -0.66
C ASP A 80 4.40 19.52 0.70
N GLN A 81 3.78 19.13 1.80
CA GLN A 81 4.19 19.48 3.17
C GLN A 81 4.72 18.28 3.97
N TRP A 82 4.77 17.07 3.41
CA TRP A 82 5.07 15.85 4.19
C TRP A 82 6.48 15.81 4.80
N ASP A 83 7.48 16.38 4.09
CA ASP A 83 8.88 16.37 4.51
C ASP A 83 9.27 17.58 5.39
N GLU A 84 8.34 18.51 5.59
CA GLU A 84 8.59 19.70 6.41
C GLU A 84 8.66 19.35 7.90
N GLU A 85 9.64 19.95 8.61
CA GLU A 85 9.79 19.78 10.06
C GLU A 85 8.53 20.27 10.80
N ASN A 86 7.98 21.39 10.34
CA ASN A 86 6.76 22.02 10.85
C ASN A 86 5.73 22.16 9.72
N PRO A 87 5.05 21.06 9.34
CA PRO A 87 4.19 21.06 8.17
C PRO A 87 2.95 21.92 8.41
N LYS A 88 2.49 22.59 7.36
CA LYS A 88 1.18 23.24 7.39
C LYS A 88 0.08 22.20 7.28
N THR A 89 -0.93 22.36 8.11
CA THR A 89 -2.14 21.53 8.09
C THR A 89 -3.32 22.34 7.60
N ILE A 90 -4.29 21.64 7.01
CA ILE A 90 -5.59 22.18 6.62
C ILE A 90 -6.72 21.45 7.38
N GLY A 91 -7.87 22.12 7.51
CA GLY A 91 -9.09 21.55 8.08
C GLY A 91 -9.88 20.71 7.08
N LEU A 92 -10.99 20.12 7.54
CA LEU A 92 -11.91 19.34 6.69
C LEU A 92 -12.49 20.19 5.55
N GLU A 93 -12.78 21.45 5.82
CA GLU A 93 -13.38 22.41 4.89
C GLU A 93 -12.52 22.67 3.63
N ASP A 94 -11.22 22.43 3.72
CA ASP A 94 -10.25 22.74 2.66
C ASP A 94 -9.76 21.49 1.91
N VAL A 95 -10.18 20.29 2.31
CA VAL A 95 -9.78 19.05 1.64
C VAL A 95 -10.40 18.95 0.25
N GLN A 96 -9.68 18.30 -0.67
CA GLN A 96 -10.10 18.16 -2.06
C GLN A 96 -10.20 16.68 -2.43
N VAL A 97 -11.26 16.36 -3.18
CA VAL A 97 -11.43 15.02 -3.75
C VAL A 97 -10.25 14.67 -4.64
N GLY A 98 -9.76 13.44 -4.51
CA GLY A 98 -8.65 12.90 -5.29
C GLY A 98 -7.25 13.25 -4.75
N LYS A 99 -7.13 14.12 -3.75
CA LYS A 99 -5.83 14.45 -3.15
C LYS A 99 -5.49 13.59 -1.94
N ASN A 100 -4.22 13.23 -1.81
CA ASN A 100 -3.68 12.49 -0.68
C ASN A 100 -3.28 13.45 0.45
N TYR A 101 -3.57 13.04 1.68
CA TYR A 101 -3.22 13.79 2.88
C TYR A 101 -2.67 12.86 3.95
N ALA A 102 -1.65 13.31 4.68
CA ALA A 102 -1.27 12.65 5.92
C ALA A 102 -2.18 13.12 7.06
N ILE A 103 -2.57 12.20 7.94
CA ILE A 103 -3.50 12.50 9.03
C ILE A 103 -2.75 12.92 10.30
N VAL A 104 -3.22 14.03 10.86
CA VAL A 104 -2.89 14.48 12.21
C VAL A 104 -4.16 14.45 13.04
N ILE A 105 -4.09 13.88 14.25
CA ILE A 105 -5.24 13.74 15.14
C ILE A 105 -5.02 14.44 16.47
N THR A 106 -6.11 14.95 17.03
CA THR A 106 -6.22 15.29 18.46
C THR A 106 -7.37 14.50 19.05
N THR A 107 -7.16 13.80 20.17
CA THR A 107 -8.16 12.89 20.74
C THR A 107 -8.45 13.20 22.20
N ASN A 108 -9.66 12.85 22.64
CA ASN A 108 -10.05 12.94 24.05
C ASN A 108 -9.18 12.08 25.01
N SER A 109 -8.40 11.15 24.46
CA SER A 109 -7.48 10.30 25.23
C SER A 109 -6.09 10.91 25.41
N GLY A 110 -5.88 12.18 25.03
CA GLY A 110 -4.68 12.94 25.33
C GLY A 110 -3.62 12.95 24.22
N LEU A 111 -3.95 12.52 23.01
CA LEU A 111 -3.12 12.78 21.83
C LEU A 111 -3.38 14.20 21.34
N TRP A 112 -2.33 15.00 21.17
CA TRP A 112 -2.40 16.40 20.72
C TRP A 112 -1.58 16.56 19.46
N ARG A 113 -2.24 16.89 18.34
CA ARG A 113 -1.63 17.00 17.00
C ARG A 113 -0.68 15.84 16.67
N TYR A 114 -1.12 14.62 16.97
CA TYR A 114 -0.34 13.41 16.74
C TYR A 114 -0.40 13.01 15.26
N LYS A 115 0.77 12.94 14.61
CA LYS A 115 0.89 12.40 13.24
C LYS A 115 0.73 10.88 13.29
N ILE A 116 -0.37 10.35 12.75
CA ILE A 116 -0.68 8.92 12.83
C ILE A 116 0.22 8.07 11.92
N GLY A 117 0.76 8.69 10.88
CA GLY A 117 1.65 8.05 9.92
C GLY A 117 0.93 7.31 8.78
N ASP A 118 -0.40 7.41 8.69
CA ASP A 118 -1.18 6.97 7.55
C ASP A 118 -1.53 8.15 6.63
N THR A 119 -1.77 7.84 5.36
CA THR A 119 -2.28 8.78 4.37
C THR A 119 -3.65 8.35 3.86
N VAL A 120 -4.51 9.32 3.59
CA VAL A 120 -5.85 9.10 3.03
C VAL A 120 -6.10 9.97 1.80
N ARG A 121 -6.93 9.44 0.90
CA ARG A 121 -7.50 10.19 -0.22
C ARG A 121 -8.98 10.41 -0.01
N PHE A 122 -9.44 11.65 -0.13
CA PHE A 122 -10.87 11.94 -0.10
C PHE A 122 -11.52 11.54 -1.42
N THR A 123 -12.62 10.81 -1.34
CA THR A 123 -13.47 10.44 -2.49
C THR A 123 -14.76 11.27 -2.54
N SER A 124 -15.18 11.81 -1.40
CA SER A 124 -16.29 12.74 -1.27
C SER A 124 -16.04 13.68 -0.10
N VAL A 125 -16.58 14.90 -0.18
CA VAL A 125 -16.57 15.89 0.91
C VAL A 125 -17.96 16.09 1.54
N ASN A 126 -19.02 15.50 0.97
CA ASN A 126 -20.35 15.53 1.56
C ASN A 126 -21.15 14.24 1.26
N PRO A 127 -21.20 13.26 2.17
CA PRO A 127 -20.41 13.21 3.41
C PRO A 127 -18.92 13.01 3.12
N TYR A 128 -18.05 13.29 4.10
CA TYR A 128 -16.63 13.04 3.98
C TYR A 128 -16.35 11.53 3.89
N ARG A 129 -15.87 11.09 2.74
CA ARG A 129 -15.50 9.71 2.47
C ARG A 129 -14.03 9.62 2.07
N ILE A 130 -13.37 8.58 2.55
CA ILE A 130 -11.94 8.39 2.42
C ILE A 130 -11.61 6.98 1.95
N LYS A 131 -10.45 6.85 1.30
CA LYS A 131 -9.71 5.60 1.13
C LYS A 131 -8.34 5.76 1.77
N ILE A 132 -7.83 4.69 2.38
CA ILE A 132 -6.45 4.65 2.85
C ILE A 132 -5.55 4.57 1.61
N SER A 133 -4.70 5.57 1.41
CA SER A 133 -3.78 5.65 0.26
C SER A 133 -2.38 5.13 0.59
N GLY A 134 -2.04 4.99 1.88
CA GLY A 134 -0.75 4.44 2.29
C GLY A 134 -0.28 4.91 3.66
N ARG A 135 1.04 5.03 3.82
CA ARG A 135 1.70 5.51 5.04
C ARG A 135 2.76 6.56 4.73
N THR A 136 2.94 7.51 5.64
CA THR A 136 3.92 8.61 5.53
C THR A 136 5.38 8.15 5.55
N LYS A 137 5.66 6.86 5.74
CA LYS A 137 7.02 6.28 5.67
C LYS A 137 7.19 5.23 4.59
N HIS A 138 6.11 4.87 3.88
CA HIS A 138 6.13 3.84 2.85
C HIS A 138 5.70 4.41 1.52
N PHE A 139 6.62 5.15 0.91
CA PHE A 139 6.48 5.75 -0.40
C PHE A 139 7.88 5.85 -1.05
N ILE A 140 7.92 6.11 -2.36
CA ILE A 140 9.14 6.47 -3.08
C ILE A 140 8.91 7.85 -3.70
N ASN A 141 9.70 8.84 -3.28
CA ASN A 141 9.71 10.21 -3.78
C ASN A 141 11.15 10.72 -3.95
N ALA A 142 12.05 9.86 -4.43
CA ALA A 142 13.46 10.21 -4.60
C ALA A 142 13.69 11.17 -5.78
N PHE A 143 12.77 11.19 -6.74
CA PHE A 143 12.83 11.97 -7.98
C PHE A 143 11.62 12.90 -8.16
N GLY A 144 10.75 13.01 -7.16
CA GLY A 144 9.53 13.81 -7.21
C GLY A 144 8.35 13.06 -7.84
N GLU A 145 8.30 11.74 -7.76
CA GLU A 145 7.28 10.86 -8.35
C GLU A 145 6.14 10.47 -7.39
N GLU A 146 6.28 10.76 -6.09
CA GLU A 146 5.25 10.53 -5.07
C GLU A 146 4.59 9.13 -5.12
N LEU A 147 5.38 8.08 -5.38
CA LEU A 147 4.85 6.71 -5.48
C LEU A 147 4.40 6.22 -4.11
N ILE A 148 3.09 6.01 -3.94
CA ILE A 148 2.48 5.45 -2.74
C ILE A 148 2.23 3.94 -2.87
N ILE A 149 2.00 3.27 -1.74
CA ILE A 149 1.73 1.81 -1.71
C ILE A 149 0.56 1.45 -2.63
N GLU A 150 -0.50 2.25 -2.66
CA GLU A 150 -1.66 1.98 -3.52
C GLU A 150 -1.26 1.86 -5.00
N ASN A 151 -0.39 2.75 -5.50
CA ASN A 151 0.10 2.66 -6.87
C ASN A 151 0.90 1.36 -7.09
N ALA A 152 1.80 1.04 -6.16
CA ALA A 152 2.62 -0.18 -6.24
C ALA A 152 1.76 -1.45 -6.25
N GLU A 153 0.76 -1.52 -5.37
CA GLU A 153 -0.12 -2.68 -5.25
C GLU A 153 -1.04 -2.82 -6.46
N GLU A 154 -1.59 -1.74 -6.99
CA GLU A 154 -2.41 -1.77 -8.21
C GLU A 154 -1.59 -2.24 -9.41
N ALA A 155 -0.38 -1.70 -9.59
CA ALA A 155 0.49 -2.06 -10.70
C ALA A 155 1.02 -3.51 -10.60
N ILE A 156 1.42 -3.97 -9.40
CA ILE A 156 1.80 -5.37 -9.20
C ILE A 156 0.61 -6.31 -9.42
N SER A 157 -0.58 -5.95 -8.96
CA SER A 157 -1.78 -6.78 -9.12
C SER A 157 -2.10 -7.00 -10.60
N LEU A 158 -2.07 -5.94 -11.41
CA LEU A 158 -2.28 -6.04 -12.85
C LEU A 158 -1.17 -6.85 -13.54
N ALA A 159 0.10 -6.62 -13.17
CA ALA A 159 1.22 -7.38 -13.72
C ALA A 159 1.07 -8.87 -13.41
N CYS A 160 0.71 -9.24 -12.17
CA CYS A 160 0.46 -10.63 -11.78
C CYS A 160 -0.68 -11.26 -12.58
N GLU A 161 -1.80 -10.56 -12.76
CA GLU A 161 -2.94 -11.05 -13.53
C GLU A 161 -2.55 -11.36 -14.99
N ARG A 162 -1.78 -10.47 -15.61
CA ARG A 162 -1.43 -10.55 -17.05
C ARG A 162 -0.32 -11.54 -17.37
N THR A 163 0.49 -11.91 -16.39
CA THR A 163 1.61 -12.87 -16.54
C THR A 163 1.37 -14.18 -15.78
N SER A 164 0.14 -14.39 -15.29
CA SER A 164 -0.21 -15.54 -14.44
C SER A 164 0.70 -15.68 -13.21
N ALA A 165 1.28 -14.61 -12.67
CA ALA A 165 2.10 -14.69 -11.47
C ALA A 165 1.23 -14.71 -10.21
N GLU A 166 1.77 -15.23 -9.10
CA GLU A 166 1.21 -15.07 -7.77
C GLU A 166 2.32 -14.50 -6.87
N MET A 167 2.18 -13.25 -6.46
CA MET A 167 3.13 -12.58 -5.57
C MET A 167 2.85 -12.95 -4.11
N GLU A 168 3.92 -13.28 -3.37
CA GLU A 168 3.88 -13.53 -1.92
C GLU A 168 4.25 -12.25 -1.16
N ASN A 169 5.39 -11.66 -1.50
CA ASN A 169 5.87 -10.41 -0.90
C ASN A 169 6.70 -9.59 -1.88
N PHE A 170 6.74 -8.28 -1.64
CA PHE A 170 7.65 -7.36 -2.31
C PHE A 170 8.20 -6.29 -1.36
N THR A 171 9.34 -5.72 -1.77
CA THR A 171 9.82 -4.41 -1.33
C THR A 171 10.37 -3.64 -2.52
N ALA A 172 10.35 -2.32 -2.48
CA ALA A 172 10.92 -1.46 -3.51
C ALA A 172 11.45 -0.14 -2.95
N GLY A 173 12.38 0.45 -3.70
CA GLY A 173 13.02 1.72 -3.36
C GLY A 173 13.82 2.28 -4.55
N PRO A 174 14.41 3.47 -4.40
CA PRO A 174 15.13 4.12 -5.48
C PRO A 174 16.52 3.49 -5.71
N LYS A 175 16.95 3.43 -6.97
CA LYS A 175 18.32 3.13 -7.37
C LYS A 175 18.87 4.27 -8.21
N TYR A 176 19.98 4.84 -7.75
CA TYR A 176 20.69 5.91 -8.46
C TYR A 176 21.69 5.28 -9.43
N LEU A 177 21.63 5.68 -10.70
CA LEU A 177 22.47 5.12 -11.77
C LEU A 177 23.64 6.04 -12.11
N ASP A 178 23.36 7.33 -12.34
CA ASP A 178 24.35 8.30 -12.83
C ASP A 178 24.56 9.44 -11.83
N ALA A 179 25.50 9.29 -10.88
CA ALA A 179 25.95 10.35 -9.96
C ALA A 179 24.81 11.19 -9.32
N GLY A 180 23.60 10.64 -9.17
CA GLY A 180 22.41 11.31 -8.62
C GLY A 180 21.48 12.02 -9.64
N THR A 181 21.78 12.02 -10.94
CA THR A 181 20.97 12.71 -11.98
C THR A 181 19.90 11.84 -12.63
N LYS A 182 20.12 10.53 -12.68
CA LYS A 182 19.17 9.53 -13.20
C LYS A 182 19.07 8.34 -12.25
N GLY A 183 17.88 7.77 -12.18
CA GLY A 183 17.65 6.56 -11.41
C GLY A 183 16.51 5.70 -11.95
N CYS A 184 16.17 4.67 -11.20
CA CYS A 184 15.02 3.82 -11.44
C CYS A 184 14.44 3.36 -10.11
N HIS A 185 13.26 2.75 -10.16
CA HIS A 185 12.79 1.94 -9.04
C HIS A 185 13.41 0.56 -9.13
N GLU A 186 13.90 0.06 -8.00
CA GLU A 186 14.40 -1.30 -7.86
C GLU A 186 13.46 -2.07 -6.94
N TRP A 187 12.93 -3.16 -7.47
CA TRP A 187 11.91 -4.00 -6.85
C TRP A 187 12.52 -5.37 -6.55
N ILE A 188 12.23 -5.89 -5.36
CA ILE A 188 12.54 -7.26 -4.97
C ILE A 188 11.20 -7.94 -4.72
N ILE A 189 10.90 -8.98 -5.49
CA ILE A 189 9.61 -9.65 -5.46
C ILE A 189 9.82 -11.15 -5.27
N GLU A 190 9.14 -11.69 -4.27
CA GLU A 190 9.04 -13.12 -3.99
C GLU A 190 7.71 -13.62 -4.53
N PHE A 191 7.76 -14.62 -5.40
CA PHE A 191 6.58 -15.19 -6.03
C PHE A 191 6.25 -16.59 -5.48
N ASN A 192 4.96 -16.83 -5.21
CA ASN A 192 4.41 -18.17 -5.07
C ASN A 192 4.35 -18.90 -6.41
N ARG A 193 4.04 -18.17 -7.48
CA ARG A 193 4.13 -18.64 -8.85
C ARG A 193 4.80 -17.55 -9.67
N GLU A 194 5.95 -17.87 -10.24
CA GLU A 194 6.69 -16.91 -11.08
C GLU A 194 5.88 -16.52 -12.31
N PRO A 195 6.07 -15.30 -12.85
CA PRO A 195 5.45 -14.89 -14.10
C PRO A 195 5.89 -15.81 -15.26
N ASP A 196 5.01 -15.98 -16.23
CA ASP A 196 5.32 -16.66 -17.49
C ASP A 196 6.48 -15.99 -18.25
N ASP A 197 6.55 -14.66 -18.18
CA ASP A 197 7.61 -13.83 -18.72
C ASP A 197 7.89 -12.66 -17.75
N LEU A 198 9.09 -12.66 -17.15
CA LEU A 198 9.51 -11.64 -16.20
C LEU A 198 9.73 -10.27 -16.85
N ASP A 199 10.14 -10.21 -18.12
CA ASP A 199 10.33 -8.93 -18.81
C ASP A 199 8.99 -8.31 -19.19
N ARG A 200 8.02 -9.14 -19.59
CA ARG A 200 6.63 -8.72 -19.74
C ARG A 200 6.04 -8.21 -18.42
N PHE A 201 6.33 -8.87 -17.30
CA PHE A 201 5.91 -8.41 -15.97
C PHE A 201 6.45 -7.01 -15.67
N LYS A 202 7.75 -6.78 -15.89
CA LYS A 202 8.40 -5.46 -15.69
C LYS A 202 7.74 -4.38 -16.53
N GLN A 203 7.45 -4.68 -17.80
CA GLN A 203 6.81 -3.74 -18.71
C GLN A 203 5.42 -3.34 -18.20
N ILE A 204 4.59 -4.31 -17.82
CA ILE A 204 3.22 -4.04 -17.34
C ILE A 204 3.24 -3.27 -16.02
N LEU A 205 4.17 -3.60 -15.12
CA LEU A 205 4.39 -2.85 -13.89
C LEU A 205 4.68 -1.38 -14.19
N ASP A 206 5.67 -1.10 -15.05
CA ASP A 206 6.06 0.26 -15.43
C ASP A 206 4.92 1.02 -16.12
N GLU A 207 4.26 0.41 -17.11
CA GLU A 207 3.15 1.01 -17.83
C GLU A 207 1.99 1.38 -16.91
N LYS A 208 1.63 0.47 -15.99
CA LYS A 208 0.53 0.72 -15.05
C LYS A 208 0.89 1.80 -14.04
N LEU A 209 2.14 1.84 -13.55
CA LEU A 209 2.61 2.93 -12.68
C LEU A 209 2.53 4.28 -13.38
N ARG A 210 2.90 4.36 -14.67
CA ARG A 210 2.78 5.58 -15.49
C ARG A 210 1.33 5.98 -15.72
N GLU A 211 0.43 5.02 -15.89
CA GLU A 211 -0.99 5.28 -16.07
C GLU A 211 -1.64 5.91 -14.81
N ILE A 212 -1.32 5.39 -13.63
CA ILE A 212 -2.01 5.74 -12.37
C ILE A 212 -1.30 6.80 -11.53
N ASN A 213 -0.06 7.15 -11.87
CA ASN A 213 0.71 8.18 -11.18
C ASN A 213 1.33 9.14 -12.21
N SER A 214 0.72 10.33 -12.31
CA SER A 214 1.13 11.37 -13.26
C SER A 214 2.54 11.90 -13.00
N ASP A 215 2.96 11.97 -11.74
CA ASP A 215 4.30 12.43 -11.39
C ASP A 215 5.35 11.39 -11.79
N TYR A 216 5.07 10.10 -11.53
CA TYR A 216 5.88 8.99 -12.04
C TYR A 216 5.99 9.02 -13.57
N ASP A 217 4.89 9.19 -14.31
CA ASP A 217 4.93 9.29 -15.77
C ASP A 217 5.75 10.50 -16.24
N ALA A 218 5.59 11.65 -15.59
CA ALA A 218 6.37 12.85 -15.91
C ALA A 218 7.88 12.63 -15.73
N LYS A 219 8.29 11.89 -14.68
CA LYS A 219 9.71 11.53 -14.46
C LYS A 219 10.22 10.43 -15.41
N ARG A 220 9.34 9.51 -15.80
CA ARG A 220 9.62 8.43 -16.78
C ARG A 220 9.62 8.91 -18.22
N HIS A 221 9.01 10.06 -18.52
CA HIS A 221 8.91 10.59 -19.88
C HIS A 221 10.30 10.81 -20.49
N LYS A 222 10.56 10.16 -21.63
CA LYS A 222 11.85 10.17 -22.35
C LYS A 222 13.06 9.75 -21.51
N ASP A 223 12.85 8.98 -20.43
CA ASP A 223 13.92 8.49 -19.56
C ASP A 223 14.84 9.61 -19.04
N LEU A 224 14.24 10.78 -18.77
CA LEU A 224 14.96 11.99 -18.37
C LEU A 224 15.46 11.90 -16.92
N ALA A 225 14.58 11.50 -15.98
CA ALA A 225 14.91 11.37 -14.56
C ALA A 225 14.80 9.93 -14.07
N LEU A 226 13.72 9.23 -14.46
CA LEU A 226 13.53 7.81 -14.19
C LEU A 226 13.63 6.98 -15.47
N VAL A 227 14.44 5.92 -15.43
CA VAL A 227 14.47 4.86 -16.45
C VAL A 227 13.59 3.68 -16.01
N ALA A 228 13.43 2.69 -16.88
CA ALA A 228 12.62 1.49 -16.60
C ALA A 228 13.03 0.81 -15.28
N PRO A 229 12.05 0.25 -14.53
CA PRO A 229 12.31 -0.36 -13.23
C PRO A 229 13.13 -1.65 -13.36
N ILE A 230 13.94 -1.92 -12.33
CA ILE A 230 14.64 -3.18 -12.15
C ILE A 230 13.77 -4.06 -11.24
N VAL A 231 13.53 -5.31 -11.64
CA VAL A 231 12.80 -6.28 -10.82
C VAL A 231 13.68 -7.51 -10.59
N HIS A 232 13.91 -7.82 -9.33
CA HIS A 232 14.60 -9.01 -8.85
C HIS A 232 13.57 -10.05 -8.41
N ASN A 233 13.55 -11.20 -9.07
CA ASN A 233 12.84 -12.38 -8.58
C ASN A 233 13.71 -13.07 -7.53
N VAL A 234 13.19 -13.26 -6.30
CA VAL A 234 13.92 -13.93 -5.22
C VAL A 234 13.30 -15.28 -4.85
N PRO A 235 14.11 -16.26 -4.40
CA PRO A 235 13.61 -17.56 -3.99
C PRO A 235 12.56 -17.48 -2.87
N LYS A 236 11.64 -18.44 -2.84
CA LYS A 236 10.67 -18.57 -1.75
C LYS A 236 11.36 -18.74 -0.38
N GLY A 237 10.80 -18.09 0.63
CA GLY A 237 11.35 -17.98 1.98
C GLY A 237 12.35 -16.83 2.19
N THR A 238 12.65 -16.02 1.17
CA THR A 238 13.64 -14.93 1.28
C THR A 238 13.18 -13.88 2.28
N PHE A 239 11.95 -13.35 2.13
CA PHE A 239 11.42 -12.36 3.07
C PHE A 239 11.21 -12.93 4.47
N TYR A 240 10.80 -14.20 4.56
CA TYR A 240 10.66 -14.87 5.85
C TYR A 240 11.98 -14.96 6.60
N ASN A 241 13.05 -15.42 5.93
CA ASN A 241 14.38 -15.54 6.52
C ASN A 241 14.98 -14.17 6.86
N TRP A 242 14.74 -13.17 6.04
CA TRP A 242 15.15 -11.79 6.30
C TRP A 242 14.44 -11.18 7.51
N MET A 243 13.12 -11.37 7.64
CA MET A 243 12.38 -10.92 8.84
C MET A 243 12.85 -11.68 10.10
N LYS A 244 13.20 -12.96 9.96
CA LYS A 244 13.79 -13.77 11.03
C LYS A 244 15.14 -13.26 11.50
N SER A 245 16.06 -12.95 10.60
CA SER A 245 17.40 -12.46 10.97
C SER A 245 17.35 -11.13 11.72
N ARG A 246 16.32 -10.31 11.45
CA ARG A 246 16.07 -9.03 12.14
C ARG A 246 15.37 -9.16 13.50
N GLY A 247 15.02 -10.38 13.93
CA GLY A 247 14.23 -10.59 15.15
C GLY A 247 12.80 -10.05 15.04
N LYS A 248 12.27 -9.92 13.82
CA LYS A 248 10.98 -9.31 13.50
C LYS A 248 9.95 -10.34 13.03
N LEU A 249 10.01 -11.58 13.52
CA LEU A 249 8.98 -12.58 13.25
C LEU A 249 7.70 -12.31 14.07
N GLY A 250 6.54 -12.53 13.45
CA GLY A 250 5.22 -12.44 14.08
C GLY A 250 4.31 -11.39 13.45
N GLY A 251 2.99 -11.54 13.62
CA GLY A 251 1.97 -10.77 12.89
C GLY A 251 1.95 -9.25 13.13
N GLN A 252 2.69 -8.76 14.13
CA GLN A 252 2.84 -7.32 14.38
C GLN A 252 3.92 -6.66 13.50
N ASN A 253 4.87 -7.43 12.97
CA ASN A 253 5.95 -6.89 12.13
C ASN A 253 5.73 -7.33 10.67
N LYS A 254 5.56 -6.36 9.77
CA LYS A 254 5.31 -6.58 8.34
C LYS A 254 6.55 -6.25 7.52
N VAL A 255 6.67 -6.88 6.35
CA VAL A 255 7.68 -6.52 5.35
C VAL A 255 7.44 -5.07 4.89
N PRO A 256 8.42 -4.16 5.01
CA PRO A 256 8.31 -2.81 4.48
C PRO A 256 8.16 -2.84 2.95
N ARG A 257 7.09 -2.25 2.40
CA ARG A 257 6.79 -2.30 0.97
C ARG A 257 7.58 -1.28 0.17
N LEU A 258 7.49 0.00 0.51
CA LEU A 258 8.19 1.09 -0.17
C LEU A 258 9.10 1.81 0.83
N SER A 259 10.24 2.30 0.36
CA SER A 259 11.16 3.12 1.15
C SER A 259 11.92 4.11 0.26
N ASN A 260 12.11 5.34 0.76
CA ASN A 260 12.99 6.34 0.14
C ASN A 260 14.48 6.04 0.35
N ASN A 261 14.80 5.28 1.39
CA ASN A 261 16.17 4.83 1.64
C ASN A 261 16.37 3.39 1.13
N ARG A 262 17.63 3.03 0.91
CA ARG A 262 18.00 1.70 0.44
C ARG A 262 18.28 0.69 1.55
N GLU A 263 18.04 1.03 2.81
CA GLU A 263 18.35 0.15 3.96
C GLU A 263 17.73 -1.24 3.80
N TYR A 264 16.46 -1.31 3.40
CA TYR A 264 15.77 -2.59 3.22
C TYR A 264 16.20 -3.31 1.94
N LEU A 265 16.35 -2.59 0.83
CA LEU A 265 16.80 -3.15 -0.44
C LEU A 265 18.19 -3.75 -0.30
N ASP A 266 19.16 -2.97 0.19
CA ASP A 266 20.56 -3.38 0.30
C ASP A 266 20.72 -4.52 1.31
N SER A 267 19.93 -4.50 2.41
CA SER A 267 19.90 -5.60 3.37
C SER A 267 19.32 -6.89 2.77
N LEU A 268 18.30 -6.81 1.93
CA LEU A 268 17.73 -7.98 1.26
C LEU A 268 18.68 -8.50 0.16
N ILE A 269 19.23 -7.60 -0.65
CA ILE A 269 20.19 -7.93 -1.72
C ILE A 269 21.40 -8.68 -1.13
N GLY A 270 21.94 -8.23 0.00
CA GLY A 270 23.05 -8.91 0.67
C GLY A 270 22.73 -10.33 1.20
N VAL A 271 21.47 -10.77 1.17
CA VAL A 271 21.04 -12.12 1.57
C VAL A 271 20.92 -13.08 0.39
N PHE A 272 20.73 -12.57 -0.83
CA PHE A 272 20.54 -13.41 -2.04
C PHE A 272 21.56 -13.15 -3.16
N VAL A 273 22.53 -12.27 -2.95
CA VAL A 273 23.73 -12.10 -3.77
C VAL A 273 24.91 -12.87 -3.19
#